data_AF-A0A7C1CPW3-F1
#
_entry.id   AF-A0A7C1CPW3-F1
#
_cell.length_a   1.000
_cell.length_b   1.000
_cell.length_c   1.000
_cell.angle_alpha   90.00
_cell.angle_beta   90.00
_cell.angle_gamma   90.00
#
_symmetry.space_group_name_H-M   'P 1'
#
loop_
_entity.id
_entity.type
_entity.pdbx_description
1 polymer ?
#
loop_
_entity_poly.entity_id
_entity_poly.type
_entity_poly.pdbx_seq_one_letter_code
_entity_poly.pdbx_strand_id
1 'polypeptide(L)' 'MSEEVRPGYYKDRAGNWQVDRRSGIDRRDLSNPSPVDRERRNIFRRQADRERYERDHKIMVEEALEDFAEEHGGHL' A
#
# COMPACT_ATOMS: atom_id res chain seq x y z
N MET A 1 43.92 -19.93 -4.86
CA MET A 1 43.03 -18.77 -5.10
C MET A 1 41.71 -19.10 -4.44
N SER A 2 41.32 -18.36 -3.41
CA SER A 2 40.02 -18.51 -2.76
C SER A 2 38.95 -18.08 -3.76
N GLU A 3 38.09 -19.00 -4.17
CA GLU A 3 36.88 -18.65 -4.90
C GLU A 3 36.00 -17.83 -3.96
N GLU A 4 36.02 -16.51 -4.10
CA GLU A 4 35.12 -15.61 -3.39
C GLU A 4 33.69 -15.86 -3.90
N VAL A 5 33.03 -16.84 -3.30
CA VAL A 5 31.62 -17.11 -3.56
C VAL A 5 30.80 -16.04 -2.84
N ARG A 6 30.19 -15.13 -3.60
CA ARG A 6 29.30 -14.09 -3.06
C ARG A 6 27.85 -14.60 -3.05
N PRO A 7 27.24 -14.86 -1.89
CA PRO A 7 25.87 -15.37 -1.81
C PRO A 7 24.89 -14.39 -2.47
N GLY A 8 24.00 -14.90 -3.32
CA GLY A 8 23.01 -14.08 -4.04
C GLY A 8 23.51 -13.43 -5.33
N TYR A 9 24.71 -13.76 -5.80
CA TYR A 9 25.29 -13.26 -7.04
C TYR A 9 25.86 -14.41 -7.87
N TYR A 10 25.82 -14.27 -9.20
CA TYR A 10 26.52 -15.17 -10.13
C TYR A 10 27.56 -14.40 -10.94
N LYS A 11 28.58 -15.10 -11.41
CA LYS A 11 29.62 -14.51 -12.26
C LYS A 11 29.22 -14.68 -13.73
N ASP A 12 29.13 -13.58 -14.46
CA ASP A 12 28.86 -13.63 -15.89
C ASP A 12 30.09 -14.09 -16.70
N ARG A 13 29.91 -14.34 -18.00
CA ARG A 13 31.00 -14.78 -18.89
C ARG A 13 32.15 -13.77 -18.98
N ALA A 14 31.89 -12.49 -18.71
CA ALA A 14 32.89 -11.42 -18.69
C ALA A 14 33.59 -11.30 -17.33
N GLY A 15 33.19 -12.10 -16.34
CA GLY A 15 33.78 -12.11 -15.01
C GLY A 15 33.16 -11.11 -14.03
N ASN A 16 32.09 -10.41 -14.40
CA ASN A 16 31.42 -9.47 -13.50
C ASN A 16 30.39 -10.19 -12.62
N TRP A 17 30.19 -9.64 -11.43
CA TRP A 17 29.17 -10.12 -10.49
C TRP A 17 27.81 -9.53 -10.80
N GLN A 18 26.84 -10.39 -11.09
CA GLN A 18 25.45 -10.02 -11.34
C GLN A 18 24.56 -10.53 -10.21
N VAL A 19 23.56 -9.73 -9.82
CA VAL A 19 22.59 -10.13 -8.79
C VAL A 19 21.78 -11.32 -9.31
N ASP A 20 21.83 -12.44 -8.58
CA ASP A 20 21.01 -13.59 -8.89
C ASP A 20 19.59 -13.37 -8.39
N ARG A 21 18.73 -12.88 -9.30
CA ARG A 21 17.30 -12.66 -9.05
C ARG A 21 16.49 -13.96 -8.88
N ARG A 22 17.08 -15.12 -9.15
CA ARG A 22 16.46 -16.44 -8.94
C ARG A 22 16.69 -16.97 -7.52
N SER A 23 17.80 -16.56 -6.91
CA SER A 23 18.13 -16.86 -5.51
C SER A 23 17.48 -15.90 -4.49
N GLY A 24 16.71 -14.92 -4.97
CA GLY A 24 16.04 -13.96 -4.10
C GLY A 24 15.06 -14.66 -3.16
N ILE A 25 15.11 -14.30 -1.87
CA ILE A 25 14.10 -14.71 -0.89
C ILE A 25 12.72 -14.42 -1.48
N ASP A 26 11.81 -15.38 -1.35
CA ASP A 26 10.44 -15.22 -1.80
C ASP A 26 9.84 -13.96 -1.16
N ARG A 27 9.57 -12.95 -1.98
CA ARG A 27 9.00 -11.68 -1.51
C ARG A 27 7.59 -11.85 -0.96
N ARG A 28 6.94 -12.99 -1.24
CA ARG A 28 5.66 -13.36 -0.65
C ARG A 28 5.79 -13.69 0.84
N ASP A 29 6.96 -14.17 1.28
CA ASP A 29 7.25 -14.51 2.68
C ASP A 29 7.95 -13.37 3.44
N LEU A 30 8.47 -12.36 2.74
CA LEU A 30 9.13 -11.20 3.34
C LEU A 30 8.15 -10.19 3.95
N SER A 31 6.91 -10.19 3.52
CA SER A 31 5.85 -9.37 4.13
C SER A 31 5.17 -10.24 5.17
N ASN A 32 5.21 -9.84 6.44
CA ASN A 32 4.30 -10.39 7.45
C ASN A 32 2.99 -9.61 7.30
N PRO A 33 1.99 -10.11 6.52
CA PRO A 33 0.78 -9.33 6.30
C PRO A 33 0.12 -9.08 7.65
N SER A 34 -0.08 -7.81 7.99
CA SER A 34 -0.86 -7.48 9.16
C SER A 34 -2.26 -8.06 8.96
N PRO A 35 -2.92 -8.62 9.99
CA PRO A 35 -4.29 -9.11 9.87
C PRO A 35 -5.24 -8.08 9.24
N VAL A 36 -4.99 -6.79 9.49
CA VAL A 36 -5.75 -5.66 8.94
C VAL A 36 -5.44 -5.34 7.47
N ASP A 37 -4.34 -5.83 6.90
CA ASP A 37 -3.98 -5.58 5.49
C ASP A 37 -4.88 -6.35 4.51
N ARG A 38 -5.47 -7.46 4.97
CA ARG A 38 -6.47 -8.20 4.20
C ARG A 38 -7.80 -7.46 4.19
N GLU A 39 -8.16 -6.86 5.32
CA GLU A 39 -9.42 -6.12 5.47
C GLU A 39 -9.41 -4.84 4.64
N ARG A 40 -8.32 -4.05 4.68
CA ARG A 40 -8.15 -2.83 3.86
C ARG A 40 -8.33 -3.04 2.37
N ARG A 41 -7.90 -4.19 1.84
CA ARG A 41 -8.06 -4.55 0.42
C ARG A 41 -9.48 -4.97 0.04
N ASN A 42 -10.32 -5.32 1.02
CA ASN A 42 -11.68 -5.79 0.77
C ASN A 42 -12.74 -4.69 0.87
N ILE A 43 -12.40 -3.51 1.38
CA ILE A 43 -13.37 -2.42 1.62
C ILE A 43 -13.97 -1.91 0.31
N PHE A 44 -13.13 -1.64 -0.70
CA PHE A 44 -13.60 -1.16 -2.00
C PHE A 44 -13.10 -2.10 -3.10
N ARG A 45 -14.01 -2.93 -3.61
CA ARG A 45 -13.69 -3.86 -4.71
C ARG A 45 -13.52 -3.14 -6.03
N ARG A 46 -14.20 -2.00 -6.23
CA ARG A 46 -14.09 -1.17 -7.44
C ARG A 46 -13.69 0.25 -7.06
N GLN A 47 -12.93 0.89 -7.93
CA GLN A 47 -12.58 2.31 -7.80
C GLN A 47 -13.83 3.19 -7.71
N ALA A 48 -14.87 2.90 -8.50
CA ALA A 48 -16.13 3.62 -8.46
C ALA A 48 -16.83 3.57 -7.09
N ASP A 49 -16.67 2.48 -6.32
CA ASP A 49 -17.28 2.35 -4.99
C ASP A 49 -16.57 3.28 -4.00
N ARG A 50 -15.24 3.40 -4.13
CA ARG A 50 -14.44 4.35 -3.36
C ARG A 50 -14.84 5.80 -3.64
N GLU A 51 -14.95 6.16 -4.91
CA GLU A 51 -15.33 7.51 -5.33
C GLU A 51 -16.74 7.90 -4.89
N ARG A 52 -17.67 6.94 -4.83
CA ARG A 52 -19.01 7.15 -4.27
C ARG A 52 -18.95 7.36 -2.77
N TYR A 53 -18.26 6.47 -2.04
CA TYR A 53 -18.08 6.59 -0.60
C TYR A 53 -17.46 7.93 -0.19
N GLU A 54 -16.40 8.37 -0.89
CA GLU A 54 -15.73 9.65 -0.61
C GLU A 54 -16.66 10.86 -0.88
N ARG A 55 -17.47 10.80 -1.95
CA ARG A 55 -18.45 11.85 -2.25
C ARG A 55 -19.54 11.91 -1.19
N ASP A 56 -20.14 10.77 -0.85
CA ASP A 56 -21.22 10.68 0.12
C ASP A 56 -20.74 11.13 1.50
N HIS A 57 -19.54 10.70 1.92
CA HIS A 57 -18.93 11.12 3.17
C HIS A 57 -18.67 12.63 3.21
N LYS A 58 -18.22 13.23 2.09
CA LYS A 58 -18.02 14.68 2.02
C LYS A 58 -19.34 15.44 2.20
N ILE A 59 -20.41 14.99 1.54
CA ILE A 59 -21.74 15.58 1.67
C ILE A 59 -22.22 15.50 3.11
N MET A 60 -22.11 14.33 3.76
CA MET A 60 -22.50 14.18 5.18
C MET A 60 -21.76 15.14 6.12
N VAL A 61 -20.48 15.39 5.86
CA VAL A 61 -19.70 16.34 6.67
C VAL A 61 -20.13 17.77 6.40
N GLU A 62 -20.37 18.14 5.14
CA GLU A 62 -20.87 19.47 4.77
C GLU A 62 -22.24 19.73 5.41
N GLU A 63 -23.18 18.79 5.29
CA GLU A 63 -24.51 18.87 5.94
C GLU A 63 -24.38 19.00 7.47
N ALA A 64 -23.54 18.19 8.11
CA ALA A 64 -23.33 18.28 9.56
C ALA A 64 -22.70 19.61 10.00
N LEU A 65 -21.83 20.20 9.17
CA LEU A 65 -21.25 21.51 9.44
C LEU A 65 -22.26 22.64 9.24
N GLU A 66 -23.14 22.53 8.24
CA GLU A 66 -24.25 23.46 8.03
C GLU A 66 -25.24 23.41 9.19
N ASP A 67 -25.69 22.22 9.59
CA ASP A 67 -26.56 22.02 10.76
C ASP A 67 -25.95 22.61 12.04
N PHE A 68 -24.66 22.35 12.27
CA PHE A 68 -23.92 22.90 13.41
C PHE A 68 -23.83 24.43 13.36
N ALA A 69 -23.57 25.00 12.18
CA ALA A 69 -23.51 26.43 12.00
C ALA A 69 -24.88 27.08 12.21
N GLU A 70 -25.97 26.47 11.73
CA GLU A 70 -27.33 26.94 11.96
C GLU A 70 -27.69 26.92 13.45
N GLU A 71 -27.37 25.84 14.17
CA GLU A 71 -27.64 25.72 15.60
C GLU A 71 -26.85 26.73 16.45
N HIS A 72 -25.66 27.14 15.99
CA HIS A 72 -24.77 28.05 16.71
C HIS A 72 -24.71 29.48 16.13
N GLY A 73 -25.63 29.85 15.24
CA GLY A 73 -25.79 31.24 14.79
C GLY A 73 -24.74 31.71 13.77
N GLY A 74 -24.18 30.79 12.98
CA GLY A 74 -23.32 31.08 11.83
C GLY A 74 -21.86 31.37 12.17
N HIS A 75 -21.41 31.11 13.40
CA HIS A 75 -20.00 31.25 13.78
C HIS A 75 -19.26 29.91 13.79
N LEU A 76 -18.48 29.69 12.73
CA LEU A 76 -17.28 28.86 12.72
C LEU A 76 -16.08 29.67 13.23
#